data_AF-A0A954P8U7-F1
#
_entry.id   AF-A0A954P8U7-F1
#
_cell.length_a   1.000
_cell.length_b   1.000
_cell.length_c   1.000
_cell.angle_alpha   90.00
_cell.angle_beta   90.00
_cell.angle_gamma   90.00
#
_symmetry.space_group_name_H-M   'P 1'
#
loop_
_entity.id
_entity.type
_entity.pdbx_description
1 polymer ?
#
loop_
_entity_poly.entity_id
_entity_poly.type
_entity_poly.pdbx_seq_one_letter_code
_entity_poly.pdbx_strand_id
1 'polypeptide(L)'
;VDECCGFGGTFAVSEESISCIMGQDRLADHRQAGTQVLTAVDMSCLMHLDGLSRREDRHTATGTSTATPTFEVLHVAELIHRAMFPERTLAPA
;
A
#
# COMPACT_ATOMS: atom_id res chain seq x y z
N VAL A 1 7.42 17.70 0.95
CA VAL A 1 7.28 17.64 -0.52
C VAL A 1 6.33 16.50 -0.80
N ASP A 2 5.39 16.64 -1.74
CA ASP A 2 4.44 15.58 -2.07
C ASP A 2 5.10 14.63 -3.08
N GLU A 3 5.45 13.43 -2.64
CA GLU A 3 6.11 12.43 -3.49
C GLU A 3 5.10 11.51 -4.17
N CYS A 4 5.34 11.22 -5.46
CA CYS A 4 4.49 10.36 -6.27
C CYS A 4 4.69 8.87 -5.91
N CYS A 5 3.62 8.08 -5.99
CA CYS A 5 3.66 6.63 -5.72
C CYS A 5 4.44 5.82 -6.76
N GLY A 6 4.70 6.39 -7.94
CA GLY A 6 5.43 5.74 -9.02
C GLY A 6 4.58 5.01 -10.07
N PHE A 7 3.26 4.88 -9.90
CA PHE A 7 2.41 4.15 -10.87
C PHE A 7 2.32 4.84 -12.24
N GLY A 8 1.87 6.11 -12.30
CA GLY A 8 1.92 6.95 -13.52
C GLY A 8 1.37 6.38 -14.84
N GLY A 9 0.63 5.26 -14.84
CA GLY A 9 0.14 4.59 -16.05
C GLY A 9 1.26 3.90 -16.84
N THR A 10 1.49 4.32 -18.09
CA THR A 10 2.54 3.74 -18.94
C THR A 10 3.94 3.95 -18.38
N PHE A 11 4.14 4.98 -17.55
CA PHE A 11 5.39 5.21 -16.85
C PHE A 11 5.83 3.99 -16.04
N ALA A 12 4.94 3.34 -15.27
CA ALA A 12 5.30 2.14 -14.51
C ALA A 12 5.72 0.95 -15.38
N VAL A 13 5.35 0.95 -16.66
CA VAL A 13 5.72 -0.12 -17.60
C VAL A 13 7.02 0.23 -18.32
N SER A 14 7.17 1.49 -18.77
CA SER A 14 8.35 1.94 -19.51
C SER A 14 9.56 2.13 -18.59
N GLU A 15 9.35 2.61 -17.37
CA GLU A 15 10.37 2.93 -16.38
C GLU A 15 10.16 2.09 -15.11
N GLU A 16 10.04 0.78 -15.30
CA GLU A 16 9.70 -0.20 -14.24
C GLU A 16 10.59 -0.04 -12.99
N SER A 17 11.91 0.07 -13.17
CA SER A 17 12.86 0.17 -12.06
C SER A 17 12.65 1.45 -11.24
N ILE A 18 12.43 2.57 -11.91
CA ILE A 18 12.19 3.87 -11.26
C ILE A 18 10.85 3.85 -10.54
N SER A 19 9.81 3.34 -11.21
CA SER A 19 8.48 3.17 -10.62
C SER A 19 8.49 2.32 -9.34
N CYS A 20 9.26 1.23 -9.34
CA CYS A 20 9.44 0.39 -8.16
C CYS A 20 10.14 1.14 -7.04
N ILE A 21 11.29 1.78 -7.31
CA ILE A 21 12.07 2.50 -6.28
C ILE A 21 11.22 3.60 -5.63
N MET A 22 10.49 4.39 -6.43
CA MET A 22 9.59 5.43 -5.90
C MET A 22 8.52 4.86 -4.95
N GLY A 23 7.92 3.73 -5.30
CA GLY A 23 6.93 3.07 -4.44
C GLY A 23 7.55 2.48 -3.17
N GLN A 24 8.76 1.93 -3.26
CA GLN A 24 9.50 1.36 -2.13
C GLN A 24 9.94 2.42 -1.13
N ASP A 25 10.45 3.55 -1.61
CA ASP A 25 10.80 4.70 -0.76
C ASP A 25 9.57 5.18 0.02
N ARG A 26 8.42 5.28 -0.66
CA ARG A 26 7.17 5.66 -0.01
C ARG A 26 6.71 4.64 1.03
N LEU A 27 6.85 3.34 0.76
CA LEU A 27 6.55 2.30 1.75
C LEU A 27 7.51 2.39 2.95
N ALA A 28 8.80 2.64 2.73
CA ALA A 28 9.78 2.79 3.81
C ALA A 28 9.41 3.96 4.74
N ASP A 29 9.00 5.10 4.19
CA ASP A 29 8.49 6.23 4.96
C ASP A 29 7.26 5.85 5.80
N HIS A 30 6.29 5.16 5.19
CA HIS A 30 5.10 4.69 5.89
C HIS A 30 5.44 3.71 7.03
N ARG A 31 6.44 2.83 6.84
CA ARG A 31 6.94 1.92 7.89
C ARG A 31 7.59 2.70 9.02
N GLN A 32 8.47 3.64 8.69
CA GLN A 32 9.17 4.47 9.68
C GLN A 32 8.19 5.32 10.50
N ALA A 33 7.11 5.78 9.88
CA ALA A 33 6.04 6.52 10.56
C ALA A 33 5.11 5.64 11.42
N GLY A 34 5.22 4.31 11.35
CA GLY A 34 4.33 3.39 12.07
C GLY A 34 2.90 3.40 11.53
N THR A 35 2.73 3.62 10.22
CA THR A 35 1.43 3.68 9.57
C THR A 35 0.69 2.34 9.74
N GLN A 36 -0.57 2.38 10.19
CA GLN A 36 -1.42 1.18 10.30
C GLN A 36 -2.33 1.01 9.08
N VAL A 37 -2.83 2.12 8.54
CA VAL A 37 -3.72 2.16 7.38
C VAL A 37 -3.09 3.01 6.30
N LEU A 38 -2.82 2.41 5.14
CA LEU A 38 -2.39 3.09 3.94
C LEU A 38 -3.63 3.45 3.12
N THR A 39 -3.85 4.75 2.90
CA THR A 39 -5.03 5.24 2.17
C THR A 39 -4.66 6.19 1.05
N ALA A 40 -5.45 6.17 -0.02
CA ALA A 40 -5.33 7.05 -1.17
C ALA A 40 -6.68 7.17 -1.89
N VAL A 41 -6.78 8.19 -2.74
CA VAL A 41 -7.94 8.47 -3.59
C VAL A 41 -7.86 7.70 -4.92
N ASP A 42 -6.67 7.28 -5.32
CA ASP A 42 -6.48 6.57 -6.58
C ASP A 42 -6.18 5.09 -6.32
N MET A 43 -7.02 4.22 -6.88
CA MET A 43 -6.89 2.76 -6.76
C MET A 43 -5.58 2.25 -7.33
N SER A 44 -5.04 2.90 -8.37
CA SER A 44 -3.80 2.46 -9.00
C SER A 44 -2.58 2.67 -8.11
N CYS A 45 -2.53 3.77 -7.36
CA CYS A 45 -1.49 3.95 -6.34
C CYS A 45 -1.61 2.92 -5.22
N LEU A 46 -2.83 2.60 -4.76
CA LEU A 46 -3.05 1.56 -3.75
C LEU A 46 -2.59 0.20 -4.25
N MET A 47 -2.99 -0.19 -5.47
CA MET A 47 -2.58 -1.46 -6.07
C MET A 47 -1.06 -1.55 -6.26
N HIS A 48 -0.42 -0.45 -6.66
CA HIS A 48 1.03 -0.39 -6.82
C HIS A 48 1.76 -0.59 -5.49
N LEU A 49 1.42 0.20 -4.48
CA LEU A 49 2.06 0.14 -3.16
C LEU A 49 1.76 -1.17 -2.42
N ASP A 50 0.51 -1.64 -2.45
CA ASP A 50 0.12 -2.93 -1.87
C ASP A 50 0.84 -4.09 -2.57
N GLY A 51 0.90 -4.04 -3.91
CA GLY A 51 1.61 -5.03 -4.71
C GLY A 51 3.11 -5.07 -4.40
N LEU A 52 3.75 -3.92 -4.17
CA LEU A 52 5.16 -3.86 -3.76
C LEU A 52 5.34 -4.43 -2.35
N SER A 53 4.52 -4.00 -1.37
CA SER A 53 4.61 -4.48 0.01
C SER A 53 4.47 -6.00 0.10
N ARG A 54 3.46 -6.59 -0.57
CA ARG A 54 3.23 -8.04 -0.58
C ARG A 54 4.37 -8.84 -1.23
N ARG A 55 5.12 -8.23 -2.16
CA ARG A 55 6.29 -8.87 -2.79
C ARG A 55 7.47 -8.88 -1.84
N GLU A 56 7.74 -7.76 -1.17
CA GLU A 56 8.82 -7.66 -0.17
C GLU A 56 8.65 -8.68 0.95
N ASP A 57 7.42 -8.79 1.50
CA ASP A 57 7.10 -9.73 2.58
C ASP A 57 7.41 -11.19 2.19
N ARG A 58 7.16 -11.56 0.92
CA ARG A 58 7.45 -12.90 0.39
C ARG A 58 8.94 -13.18 0.24
N HIS A 59 9.76 -12.16 -0.04
CA HIS A 59 11.22 -12.32 -0.16
C HIS A 59 11.90 -12.39 1.21
N THR A 60 11.34 -11.77 2.24
CA THR A 60 11.85 -11.86 3.62
C THR A 60 11.46 -13.17 4.33
N ALA A 61 10.45 -13.89 3.84
CA ALA A 61 9.94 -15.13 4.42
C ALA A 61 10.81 -16.37 4.08
N THR A 62 12.10 -16.35 4.44
CA THR A 62 12.89 -17.58 4.55
C THR A 62 12.73 -18.12 5.98
N GLY A 63 11.56 -18.68 6.28
CA GLY A 63 11.26 -19.29 7.59
C GLY A 63 10.07 -18.63 8.29
N THR A 64 8.98 -19.39 8.40
CA THR A 64 7.96 -19.33 9.45
C THR A 64 7.49 -17.94 9.91
N SER A 65 6.51 -17.33 9.24
CA SER A 65 5.58 -16.44 9.95
C SER A 65 4.28 -16.22 9.19
N THR A 66 3.18 -16.42 9.91
CA THR A 66 1.90 -15.74 9.73
C THR A 66 2.09 -14.22 9.87
N ALA A 67 2.82 -13.60 8.94
CA ALA A 67 3.11 -12.18 9.01
C ALA A 67 1.83 -11.41 8.67
N THR A 68 1.29 -10.70 9.65
CA THR A 68 0.25 -9.69 9.46
C THR A 68 0.72 -8.70 8.39
N PRO A 69 -0.11 -8.34 7.39
CA PRO A 69 0.27 -7.31 6.42
C PRO A 69 0.69 -6.05 7.16
N THR A 70 1.84 -5.47 6.79
CA THR A 70 2.43 -4.30 7.48
C THR A 70 1.46 -3.11 7.51
N PHE A 71 0.60 -3.00 6.49
CA PHE A 71 -0.40 -1.96 6.34
C PHE A 71 -1.75 -2.57 5.97
N GLU A 72 -2.83 -2.04 6.51
CA GLU A 72 -4.15 -2.21 5.92
C GLU A 72 -4.34 -1.20 4.79
N VAL A 73 -4.66 -1.66 3.58
CA VAL A 73 -4.79 -0.79 2.41
C VAL A 73 -6.26 -0.48 2.16
N LEU A 74 -6.66 0.79 2.32
CA LEU A 74 -8.05 1.22 2.17
C LEU A 74 -8.17 2.41 1.21
N HIS A 75 -9.08 2.31 0.25
CA HIS A 75 -9.49 3.48 -0.51
C HIS A 75 -10.12 4.53 0.41
N VAL A 76 -9.94 5.82 0.12
CA VAL A 76 -10.46 6.91 0.98
C VAL A 76 -11.97 6.77 1.24
N ALA A 77 -12.74 6.33 0.25
CA ALA A 77 -14.17 6.11 0.39
C ALA A 77 -14.50 4.98 1.39
N GLU A 78 -13.69 3.93 1.42
CA GLU A 78 -13.86 2.83 2.38
C GLU A 78 -13.49 3.28 3.80
N LEU A 79 -12.40 4.03 3.95
CA LEU A 79 -12.01 4.60 5.23
C LEU A 79 -13.10 5.52 5.79
N ILE A 80 -13.66 6.40 4.95
CA ILE A 80 -14.79 7.27 5.32
C ILE A 80 -16.02 6.45 5.68
N HIS A 81 -16.36 5.42 4.88
CA HIS A 81 -17.51 4.56 5.14
C HIS A 81 -17.40 3.88 6.51
N ARG A 82 -16.24 3.31 6.85
CA ARG A 82 -16.00 2.69 8.15
C ARG A 82 -16.06 3.69 9.31
N ALA A 83 -15.57 4.91 9.10
CA ALA A 83 -15.65 5.97 10.10
C ALA A 83 -17.09 6.46 10.32
N MET A 84 -17.91 6.51 9.27
CA MET A 84 -19.30 6.97 9.33
C MET A 84 -20.27 5.90 9.82
N PHE A 85 -19.99 4.62 9.55
CA PHE A 85 -20.87 3.49 9.84
C PHE A 85 -20.10 2.34 10.52
N PRO A 86 -19.57 2.53 11.74
CA PRO A 86 -18.71 1.54 12.41
C PRO A 86 -19.39 0.18 12.59
N GLU A 87 -20.70 0.16 12.85
CA GLU A 87 -21.53 -1.05 12.98
C GLU A 87 -21.73 -1.83 11.67
N ARG A 88 -21.36 -1.25 10.52
CA ARG A 88 -21.46 -1.85 9.19
C ARG A 88 -20.10 -2.21 8.58
N THR A 89 -19.03 -2.11 9.36
CA THR A 89 -17.70 -2.50 8.91
C THR A 89 -17.68 -3.99 8.61
N LEU A 90 -17.60 -4.37 7.33
CA LEU A 90 -17.34 -5.75 6.96
C LEU A 90 -15.91 -6.12 7.36
N ALA A 91 -15.73 -7.34 7.89
CA ALA A 91 -14.39 -7.89 8.08
C ALA A 91 -13.63 -7.88 6.73
N PRO A 92 -12.31 -7.63 6.73
CA PRO A 92 -11.52 -7.64 5.49
C PRO A 92 -11.67 -9.00 4.80
N ALA A 93 -11.87 -8.98 3.48
CA ALA A 93 -12.01 -10.15 2.63
C ALA A 93 -10.70 -10.94 2.48
#